data_AF-A0A1J3CUK4-F1
#
_entry.id   AF-A0A1J3CUK4-F1
#
_cell.length_a   1.000
_cell.length_b   1.000
_cell.length_c   1.000
_cell.angle_alpha   90.00
_cell.angle_beta   90.00
_cell.angle_gamma   90.00
#
_symmetry.space_group_name_H-M   'P 1'
#
loop_
_entity.id
_entity.type
_entity.pdbx_description
1 polymer ?
#
loop_
_entity_poly.entity_id
_entity_poly.type
_entity_poly.pdbx_seq_one_letter_code
_entity_poly.pdbx_strand_id
1 'polypeptide(L)'
;DAAFFQSKEDILGFDLCILQINKRSSRLFSSSIPNPYLTLGTTLKNDLPDGSEIRDVLLFDPAKEEMVTVPDKTFPQELVDSRQIGSARGWGVFSNDHDRSLCISDINNTVASKSMIPLPPLVSVHSNQTNVVWNVAMTSSPCDQDCVVAVKLLDRQLSLCRPHCDMRWTNVGEMLIDKLENLENSNLMYSKREGRFYLPGPGGNSLYSWDLHLKKNKTPKFHELLFRDLPELDDSEWKLLGWCCRTEHLVDSVSNGERFLVKWYAQRF
;
A
#
# COMPACT_ATOMS: atom_id res chain seq x y z
N ASP A 1 14.18 -6.04 47.84
CA ASP A 1 15.28 -6.68 47.11
C ASP A 1 14.79 -7.33 45.83
N ALA A 2 15.62 -7.19 44.80
CA ALA A 2 15.28 -7.16 43.39
C ALA A 2 14.96 -8.51 42.72
N ALA A 3 14.17 -8.39 41.66
CA ALA A 3 14.12 -9.09 40.37
C ALA A 3 14.98 -10.34 40.10
N PHE A 4 14.44 -11.25 39.26
CA PHE A 4 14.95 -11.42 37.89
C PHE A 4 13.86 -11.91 36.91
N PHE A 5 13.90 -11.33 35.71
CA PHE A 5 13.04 -11.51 34.53
C PHE A 5 13.47 -12.72 33.69
N GLN A 6 12.53 -13.28 32.93
CA GLN A 6 12.82 -13.81 31.60
C GLN A 6 11.56 -13.66 30.71
N SER A 7 11.50 -12.58 29.94
CA SER A 7 10.50 -12.34 28.89
C SER A 7 10.90 -13.14 27.64
N LYS A 8 9.97 -13.93 27.10
CA LYS A 8 10.00 -14.40 25.72
C LYS A 8 9.02 -13.54 24.93
N GLU A 9 9.56 -12.81 23.96
CA GLU A 9 8.92 -11.75 23.20
C GLU A 9 7.77 -12.26 22.31
N ASP A 10 6.58 -11.75 22.64
CA ASP A 10 5.43 -11.31 21.85
C ASP A 10 5.23 -11.81 20.41
N ILE A 11 4.19 -12.63 20.27
CA ILE A 11 3.58 -13.10 19.03
C ILE A 11 2.62 -12.00 18.52
N LEU A 12 2.88 -11.49 17.32
CA LEU A 12 1.98 -10.57 16.60
C LEU A 12 0.71 -11.33 16.16
N GLY A 13 -0.41 -11.12 16.86
CA GLY A 13 -1.72 -11.54 16.38
C GLY A 13 -2.20 -10.61 15.26
N PHE A 14 -2.51 -11.17 14.09
CA PHE A 14 -3.12 -10.45 12.97
C PHE A 14 -4.48 -11.08 12.67
N ASP A 15 -5.55 -10.32 12.84
CA ASP A 15 -6.89 -10.74 12.42
C ASP A 15 -7.24 -10.12 11.07
N LEU A 16 -7.41 -10.99 10.07
CA LEU A 16 -7.83 -10.64 8.72
C LEU A 16 -9.35 -10.73 8.61
N CYS A 17 -10.01 -9.57 8.60
CA CYS A 17 -11.45 -9.51 8.33
C CYS A 17 -11.69 -9.32 6.82
N ILE A 18 -12.02 -10.41 6.12
CA ILE A 18 -12.45 -10.36 4.71
C ILE A 18 -13.96 -10.14 4.69
N LEU A 19 -14.38 -8.93 4.31
CA LEU A 19 -15.80 -8.67 4.07
C LEU A 19 -16.14 -8.98 2.61
N GLN A 20 -16.96 -10.02 2.42
CA GLN A 20 -17.32 -10.55 1.12
C GLN A 20 -18.54 -9.82 0.54
N ILE A 21 -18.38 -9.19 -0.62
CA ILE A 21 -19.50 -8.72 -1.45
C ILE A 21 -19.83 -9.89 -2.40
N ASN A 22 -20.73 -10.77 -1.98
CA ASN A 22 -20.85 -12.16 -2.47
C ASN A 22 -21.44 -12.35 -3.90
N LYS A 23 -20.86 -13.27 -4.69
CA LYS A 23 -21.40 -14.59 -5.11
C LYS A 23 -20.31 -15.66 -5.44
N ARG A 24 -20.12 -16.56 -4.46
CA ARG A 24 -19.62 -17.97 -4.47
C ARG A 24 -18.13 -18.29 -4.86
N SER A 25 -17.38 -18.55 -3.77
CA SER A 25 -16.29 -19.51 -3.51
C SER A 25 -14.92 -19.42 -4.22
N SER A 26 -13.88 -19.42 -3.36
CA SER A 26 -12.42 -19.63 -3.49
C SER A 26 -11.54 -18.41 -3.87
N ARG A 27 -10.38 -18.33 -3.17
CA ARG A 27 -9.52 -17.15 -2.86
C ARG A 27 -8.50 -16.79 -3.96
N LEU A 28 -8.08 -15.49 -4.03
CA LEU A 28 -6.69 -14.96 -3.88
C LEU A 28 -6.47 -13.55 -4.52
N PHE A 29 -5.52 -12.78 -3.95
CA PHE A 29 -5.07 -11.43 -4.35
C PHE A 29 -4.14 -11.42 -5.60
N SER A 30 -3.95 -10.24 -6.20
CA SER A 30 -3.39 -10.00 -7.54
C SER A 30 -2.01 -10.60 -7.85
N SER A 31 -1.91 -10.97 -9.13
CA SER A 31 -0.92 -11.74 -9.88
C SER A 31 0.44 -11.07 -10.13
N SER A 32 1.49 -11.78 -9.74
CA SER A 32 2.72 -12.00 -10.54
C SER A 32 3.62 -13.09 -9.95
N ILE A 33 3.30 -13.61 -8.76
CA ILE A 33 3.82 -14.84 -8.17
C ILE A 33 2.60 -15.73 -7.84
N PRO A 34 2.68 -17.08 -7.86
CA PRO A 34 1.51 -17.95 -7.66
C PRO A 34 0.74 -17.66 -6.36
N ASN A 35 1.41 -17.07 -5.36
CA ASN A 35 0.82 -16.57 -4.13
C ASN A 35 1.15 -15.08 -3.93
N PRO A 36 0.16 -14.23 -3.63
CA PRO A 36 0.38 -12.83 -3.30
C PRO A 36 0.91 -12.70 -1.87
N TYR A 37 2.16 -12.25 -1.70
CA TYR A 37 2.76 -11.98 -0.39
C TYR A 37 2.62 -10.51 -0.01
N LEU A 38 2.45 -10.23 1.28
CA LEU A 38 2.55 -8.89 1.85
C LEU A 38 3.95 -8.65 2.42
N THR A 39 4.62 -7.57 2.02
CA THR A 39 5.90 -7.18 2.63
C THR A 39 5.64 -6.50 3.97
N LEU A 40 6.15 -7.08 5.07
CA LEU A 40 6.01 -6.54 6.42
C LEU A 40 7.20 -5.65 6.82
N GLY A 41 8.39 -5.97 6.34
CA GLY A 41 9.59 -5.20 6.67
C GLY A 41 10.88 -5.84 6.16
N THR A 42 12.00 -5.20 6.49
CA THR A 42 13.34 -5.70 6.17
C THR A 42 14.25 -5.60 7.38
N THR A 43 15.12 -6.59 7.59
CA THR A 43 16.12 -6.60 8.66
C THR A 43 17.51 -6.53 8.04
N LEU A 44 18.32 -5.55 8.43
CA LEU A 44 19.71 -5.43 7.99
C LEU A 44 20.55 -6.57 8.56
N LYS A 45 21.34 -7.22 7.70
CA LYS A 45 22.33 -8.24 8.10
C LYS A 45 23.75 -7.72 8.01
N ASN A 46 24.14 -7.19 6.85
CA ASN A 46 25.51 -6.76 6.57
C ASN A 46 25.52 -5.60 5.58
N ASP A 47 26.52 -4.74 5.73
CA ASP A 47 26.88 -3.72 4.74
C ASP A 47 27.98 -4.27 3.82
N LEU A 48 27.91 -3.95 2.54
CA LEU A 48 28.91 -4.32 1.54
C LEU A 48 29.84 -3.13 1.22
N PRO A 49 31.11 -3.39 0.82
CA PRO A 49 32.07 -2.32 0.55
C PRO A 49 31.69 -1.37 -0.60
N ASP A 50 30.79 -1.81 -1.48
CA ASP A 50 30.25 -1.02 -2.59
C ASP A 50 29.08 -0.11 -2.19
N GLY A 51 28.73 -0.08 -0.90
CA GLY A 51 27.62 0.71 -0.35
C GLY A 51 26.26 0.02 -0.47
N SER A 52 26.18 -1.20 -1.01
CA SER A 52 24.96 -2.01 -0.98
C SER A 52 24.79 -2.70 0.37
N GLU A 53 23.57 -3.17 0.66
CA GLU A 53 23.26 -3.85 1.92
C GLU A 53 22.66 -5.23 1.67
N ILE A 54 22.99 -6.18 2.55
CA ILE A 54 22.32 -7.46 2.62
C ILE A 54 21.24 -7.37 3.69
N ARG A 55 19.98 -7.57 3.28
CA ARG A 55 18.82 -7.54 4.17
C ARG A 55 18.01 -8.83 4.05
N ASP A 56 17.38 -9.23 5.14
CA ASP A 56 16.31 -10.21 5.11
C ASP A 56 14.99 -9.49 4.88
N VAL A 57 14.15 -10.01 3.98
CA VAL A 57 12.81 -9.46 3.73
C VAL A 57 11.76 -10.34 4.39
N LEU A 58 10.98 -9.75 5.29
CA LEU A 58 9.87 -10.42 5.96
C LEU A 58 8.60 -10.26 5.13
N LEU A 59 8.06 -11.39 4.70
CA LEU A 59 6.82 -11.50 3.95
C LEU A 59 5.76 -12.22 4.78
N PHE A 60 4.49 -11.93 4.52
CA PHE A 60 3.35 -12.66 5.04
C PHE A 60 2.60 -13.33 3.88
N ASP A 61 2.38 -14.64 3.97
CA ASP A 61 1.52 -15.39 3.06
C ASP A 61 0.10 -15.42 3.63
N PRO A 62 -0.83 -14.61 3.12
CA PRO A 62 -2.20 -14.60 3.61
C PRO A 62 -2.97 -15.89 3.27
N ALA A 63 -2.49 -16.72 2.34
CA ALA A 63 -3.15 -17.97 1.98
C ALA A 63 -2.89 -19.07 3.02
N LYS A 64 -1.69 -19.06 3.61
CA LYS A 64 -1.23 -20.04 4.59
C LYS A 64 -1.14 -19.48 6.01
N GLU A 65 -1.35 -18.17 6.16
CA GLU A 65 -1.22 -17.44 7.42
C GLU A 65 0.18 -17.61 8.05
N GLU A 66 1.21 -17.68 7.19
CA GLU A 66 2.60 -17.90 7.62
C GLU A 66 3.47 -16.67 7.33
N MET A 67 4.43 -16.42 8.22
CA MET A 67 5.52 -15.50 7.95
C MET A 67 6.63 -16.23 7.19
N VAL A 68 7.09 -15.64 6.10
CA VAL A 68 8.18 -16.15 5.26
C VAL A 68 9.30 -15.13 5.24
N THR A 69 10.49 -15.54 5.67
CA THR A 69 11.70 -14.72 5.54
C THR A 69 12.40 -15.09 4.24
N VAL A 70 12.64 -14.09 3.38
CA VAL A 70 13.52 -14.22 2.21
C VAL A 70 14.90 -13.72 2.63
N PRO A 71 15.88 -14.62 2.82
CA PRO A 71 17.16 -14.23 3.37
C PRO A 71 18.09 -13.60 2.32
N ASP A 72 19.07 -12.86 2.82
CA ASP A 72 20.29 -12.45 2.11
C ASP A 72 20.03 -11.68 0.80
N LYS A 73 19.02 -10.82 0.82
CA LYS A 73 18.62 -10.00 -0.33
C LYS A 73 19.51 -8.76 -0.42
N THR A 74 20.17 -8.60 -1.56
CA THR A 74 21.03 -7.42 -1.80
C THR A 74 20.21 -6.20 -2.23
N PHE A 75 20.17 -5.19 -1.36
CA PHE A 75 19.64 -3.86 -1.62
C PHE A 75 20.72 -2.95 -2.21
N PRO A 76 20.48 -2.33 -3.37
CA PRO A 76 21.46 -1.43 -3.98
C PRO A 76 21.61 -0.16 -3.14
N GLN A 77 22.77 0.50 -3.26
CA GLN A 77 23.13 1.67 -2.46
C GLN A 77 22.05 2.77 -2.51
N GLU A 78 21.40 2.94 -3.66
CA GLU A 78 20.36 3.95 -3.87
C GLU A 78 19.10 3.72 -3.01
N LEU A 79 18.88 2.50 -2.51
CA LEU A 79 17.74 2.13 -1.67
C LEU A 79 18.07 2.02 -0.19
N VAL A 80 19.33 2.12 0.21
CA VAL A 80 19.78 1.92 1.61
C VAL A 80 19.06 2.87 2.58
N ASP A 81 19.04 4.16 2.24
CA ASP A 81 18.35 5.21 3.01
C ASP A 81 16.88 5.40 2.60
N SER A 82 16.35 4.51 1.76
CA SER A 82 14.99 4.63 1.25
C SER A 82 14.02 3.75 2.03
N ARG A 83 12.90 4.34 2.44
CA ARG A 83 11.76 3.61 3.01
C ARG A 83 10.86 3.12 1.89
N GLN A 84 10.46 1.85 1.94
CA GLN A 84 9.39 1.36 1.07
C GLN A 84 8.04 1.92 1.56
N ILE A 85 7.38 2.70 0.70
CA ILE A 85 6.11 3.41 0.99
C ILE A 85 4.89 2.72 0.35
N GLY A 86 5.13 1.70 -0.46
CA GLY A 86 4.10 0.80 -0.94
C GLY A 86 4.61 -0.21 -1.96
N SER A 87 3.70 -1.03 -2.46
CA SER A 87 3.97 -1.95 -3.54
C SER A 87 2.74 -2.14 -4.40
N ALA A 88 2.94 -2.40 -5.69
CA ALA A 88 1.89 -2.86 -6.57
C ALA A 88 2.49 -3.71 -7.70
N ARG A 89 1.82 -4.83 -8.02
CA ARG A 89 2.13 -5.69 -9.18
C ARG A 89 3.58 -6.18 -9.25
N GLY A 90 4.18 -6.50 -8.10
CA GLY A 90 5.57 -6.97 -8.00
C GLY A 90 6.62 -5.87 -7.95
N TRP A 91 6.21 -4.60 -7.97
CA TRP A 91 7.10 -3.44 -7.86
C TRP A 91 6.91 -2.77 -6.49
N GLY A 92 8.01 -2.46 -5.83
CA GLY A 92 8.05 -1.60 -4.64
C GLY A 92 8.25 -0.15 -5.04
N VAL A 93 7.65 0.76 -4.29
CA VAL A 93 7.91 2.21 -4.41
C VAL A 93 8.65 2.65 -3.16
N PHE A 94 9.74 3.36 -3.36
CA PHE A 94 10.70 3.74 -2.33
C PHE A 94 10.81 5.26 -2.27
N SER A 95 10.91 5.79 -1.06
CA SER A 95 11.10 7.20 -0.77
C SER A 95 12.34 7.37 0.07
N ASN A 96 13.26 8.22 -0.40
CA ASN A 96 14.40 8.64 0.39
C ASN A 96 14.00 9.90 1.17
N ASP A 97 14.06 9.83 2.50
CA ASP A 97 13.59 10.92 3.35
C ASP A 97 14.54 12.13 3.37
N HIS A 98 15.81 11.95 2.98
CA HIS A 98 16.82 13.01 2.95
C HIS A 98 16.68 13.92 1.73
N ASP A 99 16.62 13.33 0.54
CA ASP A 99 16.56 14.09 -0.72
C ASP A 99 15.14 14.16 -1.32
N ARG A 100 14.17 13.47 -0.70
CA ARG A 100 12.76 13.36 -1.14
C ARG A 100 12.64 12.77 -2.55
N SER A 101 13.63 12.01 -2.98
CA SER A 101 13.57 11.27 -4.23
C SER A 101 12.63 10.08 -4.07
N LEU A 102 11.95 9.77 -5.17
CA LEU A 102 11.08 8.62 -5.28
C LEU A 102 11.63 7.73 -6.38
N CYS A 103 11.57 6.42 -6.17
CA CYS A 103 11.85 5.47 -7.24
C CYS A 103 10.96 4.23 -7.13
N ILE A 104 10.81 3.56 -8.26
CA ILE A 104 10.10 2.29 -8.36
C ILE A 104 11.14 1.22 -8.67
N SER A 105 11.12 0.13 -7.91
CA SER A 105 12.03 -0.99 -8.11
C SER A 105 11.33 -2.33 -7.98
N ASP A 106 11.70 -3.28 -8.83
CA ASP A 106 11.27 -4.67 -8.75
C ASP A 106 12.19 -5.50 -7.85
N ILE A 107 12.97 -4.84 -6.97
CA ILE A 107 13.88 -5.53 -6.05
C ILE A 107 13.22 -6.70 -5.34
N ASN A 108 11.96 -6.57 -4.94
CA ASN A 108 11.22 -7.62 -4.24
C ASN A 108 10.83 -8.82 -5.12
N ASN A 109 10.88 -8.69 -6.44
CA ASN A 109 10.69 -9.77 -7.39
C ASN A 109 11.91 -10.72 -7.37
N THR A 110 11.65 -12.02 -7.34
CA THR A 110 12.69 -13.06 -7.35
C THR A 110 13.14 -13.46 -8.76
N VAL A 111 12.37 -13.06 -9.79
CA VAL A 111 12.55 -13.49 -11.18
C VAL A 111 13.04 -12.35 -12.08
N ALA A 112 12.82 -11.09 -11.71
CA ALA A 112 13.10 -9.94 -12.56
C ALA A 112 14.49 -9.32 -12.34
N SER A 113 14.99 -8.66 -13.39
CA SER A 113 16.21 -7.87 -13.39
C SER A 113 16.06 -6.66 -12.46
N LYS A 114 16.99 -6.43 -11.52
CA LYS A 114 17.04 -5.30 -10.56
C LYS A 114 16.90 -3.93 -11.25
N SER A 115 15.68 -3.57 -11.60
CA SER A 115 15.36 -2.38 -12.39
C SER A 115 14.94 -1.29 -11.44
N MET A 116 15.39 -0.07 -11.74
CA MET A 116 15.04 1.11 -10.97
C MET A 116 14.56 2.19 -11.92
N ILE A 117 13.37 2.71 -11.64
CA ILE A 117 12.74 3.77 -12.40
C ILE A 117 12.65 4.97 -11.46
N PRO A 118 13.51 6.01 -11.62
CA PRO A 118 13.38 7.22 -10.83
C PRO A 118 12.06 7.89 -11.16
N LEU A 119 11.40 8.44 -10.14
CA LEU A 119 10.23 9.30 -10.29
C LEU A 119 10.66 10.76 -10.10
N PRO A 120 9.87 11.72 -10.61
CA PRO A 120 10.17 13.13 -10.44
C PRO A 120 10.14 13.50 -8.95
N PRO A 121 10.92 14.50 -8.49
CA PRO A 121 10.81 15.00 -7.13
C PRO A 121 9.40 15.53 -6.85
N LEU A 122 8.86 15.26 -5.66
CA LEU A 122 7.56 15.79 -5.25
C LEU A 122 7.64 17.29 -5.06
N VAL A 123 6.74 18.02 -5.73
CA VAL A 123 6.60 19.47 -5.58
C VAL A 123 5.46 19.74 -4.62
N SER A 124 5.74 20.43 -3.52
CA SER A 124 4.70 20.88 -2.61
C SER A 124 3.85 21.92 -3.32
N VAL A 125 2.52 21.76 -3.28
CA VAL A 125 1.59 22.76 -3.83
C VAL A 125 1.47 23.96 -2.88
N HIS A 126 1.69 23.74 -1.58
CA HIS A 126 1.65 24.77 -0.55
C HIS A 126 3.00 24.87 0.17
N SER A 127 3.47 26.09 0.41
CA SER A 127 4.82 26.40 0.91
C SER A 127 5.12 25.85 2.33
N ASN A 128 4.10 25.40 3.07
CA ASN A 128 4.21 25.02 4.47
C ASN A 128 3.91 23.53 4.75
N GLN A 129 3.81 22.69 3.71
CA GLN A 129 3.46 21.29 3.87
C GLN A 129 4.67 20.34 3.76
N THR A 130 4.60 19.24 4.52
CA THR A 130 5.56 18.15 4.47
C THR A 130 5.21 17.22 3.32
N ASN A 131 6.12 17.04 2.35
CA ASN A 131 5.95 16.11 1.22
C ASN A 131 6.16 14.64 1.65
N VAL A 132 5.58 14.25 2.78
CA VAL A 132 5.66 12.87 3.28
C VAL A 132 4.63 12.05 2.53
N VAL A 133 5.09 11.04 1.80
CA VAL A 133 4.19 10.12 1.10
C VAL A 133 3.50 9.21 2.10
N TRP A 134 2.17 9.26 2.10
CA TRP A 134 1.34 8.36 2.89
C TRP A 134 1.28 6.98 2.27
N ASN A 135 0.92 6.91 0.99
CA ASN A 135 0.85 5.66 0.25
C ASN A 135 0.84 5.90 -1.26
N VAL A 136 0.95 4.81 -2.02
CA VAL A 136 0.97 4.82 -3.49
C VAL A 136 0.01 3.80 -4.09
N ALA A 137 -0.44 4.06 -5.32
CA ALA A 137 -1.18 3.10 -6.14
C ALA A 137 -0.71 3.17 -7.59
N MET A 138 -0.70 2.03 -8.29
CA MET A 138 -0.29 1.95 -9.69
C MET A 138 -1.36 1.27 -10.54
N THR A 139 -1.53 1.76 -11.76
CA THR A 139 -2.54 1.23 -12.68
C THR A 139 -2.16 -0.13 -13.25
N SER A 140 -0.89 -0.27 -13.60
CA SER A 140 -0.29 -1.37 -14.33
C SER A 140 1.19 -1.51 -13.95
N SER A 141 1.98 -2.33 -14.65
CA SER A 141 3.42 -2.36 -14.39
C SER A 141 4.00 -0.98 -14.75
N PRO A 142 4.97 -0.45 -13.98
CA PRO A 142 5.62 0.81 -14.33
C PRO A 142 6.32 0.75 -15.70
N CYS A 143 6.63 -0.44 -16.23
CA CYS A 143 7.16 -0.64 -17.58
C CYS A 143 6.11 -0.50 -18.70
N ASP A 144 4.81 -0.49 -18.37
CA ASP A 144 3.75 -0.31 -19.36
C ASP A 144 3.65 1.16 -19.77
N GLN A 145 3.48 1.42 -21.07
CA GLN A 145 3.49 2.78 -21.63
C GLN A 145 2.43 3.72 -21.03
N ASP A 146 1.26 3.18 -20.68
CA ASP A 146 0.14 3.92 -20.11
C ASP A 146 0.08 3.86 -18.57
N CYS A 147 1.15 3.41 -17.91
CA CYS A 147 1.17 3.32 -16.45
C CYS A 147 1.03 4.69 -15.81
N VAL A 148 0.08 4.81 -14.88
CA VAL A 148 -0.05 5.96 -13.99
C VAL A 148 0.30 5.52 -12.59
N VAL A 149 1.23 6.26 -11.98
CA VAL A 149 1.60 6.16 -10.58
C VAL A 149 0.91 7.29 -9.86
N ALA A 150 0.12 6.94 -8.86
CA ALA A 150 -0.57 7.88 -8.01
C ALA A 150 0.04 7.85 -6.62
N VAL A 151 0.37 9.01 -6.09
CA VAL A 151 0.95 9.20 -4.75
C VAL A 151 -0.01 10.05 -3.93
N LYS A 152 -0.34 9.56 -2.74
CA LYS A 152 -1.06 10.32 -1.73
C LYS A 152 -0.06 10.81 -0.71
N LEU A 153 -0.06 12.11 -0.45
CA LEU A 153 0.76 12.72 0.59
C LEU A 153 -0.09 12.95 1.85
N LEU A 154 0.58 13.04 3.00
CA LEU A 154 -0.07 13.22 4.30
C LEU A 154 -0.90 14.52 4.35
N ASP A 155 -0.49 15.53 3.60
CA ASP A 155 -1.03 16.88 3.55
C ASP A 155 -2.31 17.03 2.70
N ARG A 156 -3.00 15.92 2.44
CA ARG A 156 -4.21 15.81 1.61
C ARG A 156 -3.97 16.06 0.12
N GLN A 157 -2.71 16.04 -0.34
CA GLN A 157 -2.37 16.10 -1.75
C GLN A 157 -2.43 14.71 -2.40
N LEU A 158 -3.01 14.67 -3.61
CA LEU A 158 -2.94 13.51 -4.51
C LEU A 158 -2.25 13.96 -5.79
N SER A 159 -1.22 13.24 -6.22
CA SER A 159 -0.46 13.58 -7.42
C SER A 159 -0.31 12.36 -8.32
N LEU A 160 -0.36 12.59 -9.63
CA LEU A 160 -0.25 11.55 -10.65
C LEU A 160 1.01 11.77 -11.50
N CYS A 161 1.71 10.70 -11.85
CA CYS A 161 2.85 10.72 -12.76
C CYS A 161 2.74 9.57 -13.76
N ARG A 162 3.17 9.78 -15.00
CA ARG A 162 3.38 8.70 -15.97
C ARG A 162 4.88 8.50 -16.18
N PRO A 163 5.47 7.42 -15.65
CA PRO A 163 6.92 7.17 -15.72
C PRO A 163 7.48 7.16 -17.15
N HIS A 164 6.67 6.81 -18.15
CA HIS A 164 7.13 6.71 -19.55
C HIS A 164 6.62 7.81 -20.48
N CYS A 165 5.86 8.80 -19.98
CA CYS A 165 5.26 9.82 -20.84
C CYS A 165 5.67 11.24 -20.45
N ASP A 166 5.21 11.71 -19.29
CA ASP A 166 5.32 13.12 -18.92
C ASP A 166 6.39 13.37 -17.84
N MET A 167 6.82 12.34 -17.09
CA MET A 167 7.82 12.42 -16.01
C MET A 167 7.65 13.70 -15.17
N ARG A 168 6.40 14.05 -14.88
CA ARG A 168 6.00 15.24 -14.14
C ARG A 168 4.80 14.91 -13.28
N TRP A 169 4.77 15.47 -12.08
CA TRP A 169 3.61 15.36 -11.21
C TRP A 169 2.49 16.28 -11.68
N THR A 170 1.32 15.69 -11.88
CA THR A 170 0.06 16.41 -12.04
C THR A 170 -0.65 16.40 -10.69
N ASN A 171 -0.75 17.55 -10.05
CA ASN A 171 -1.41 17.70 -8.76
C ASN A 171 -2.94 17.71 -8.96
N VAL A 172 -3.60 16.86 -8.19
CA VAL A 172 -5.06 16.71 -8.13
C VAL A 172 -5.58 17.25 -6.77
N GLY A 173 -4.66 17.62 -5.86
CA GLY A 173 -4.90 17.94 -4.45
C GLY A 173 -5.82 19.13 -4.14
N GLU A 174 -5.85 20.20 -4.95
CA GLU A 174 -6.82 21.30 -4.73
C GLU A 174 -8.28 20.81 -4.72
N MET A 175 -8.56 19.66 -5.35
CA MET A 175 -9.90 19.06 -5.43
C MET A 175 -10.30 18.28 -4.16
N LEU A 176 -9.39 18.11 -3.21
CA LEU A 176 -9.55 17.23 -2.03
C LEU A 176 -9.75 18.01 -0.72
N ILE A 177 -9.27 19.25 -0.60
CA ILE A 177 -9.20 19.97 0.67
C ILE A 177 -10.57 20.10 1.37
N ASP A 178 -11.65 20.37 0.62
CA ASP A 178 -13.00 20.59 1.20
C ASP A 178 -13.83 19.30 1.37
N LYS A 179 -13.51 18.21 0.67
CA LYS A 179 -14.35 16.98 0.61
C LYS A 179 -13.75 15.78 1.33
N LEU A 180 -12.50 15.91 1.76
CA LEU A 180 -11.68 14.82 2.25
C LEU A 180 -11.36 14.98 3.74
N GLU A 181 -12.13 15.79 4.49
CA GLU A 181 -11.87 16.17 5.89
C GLU A 181 -11.63 15.00 6.85
N ASN A 182 -11.86 13.76 6.44
CA ASN A 182 -11.60 12.57 7.26
C ASN A 182 -10.86 11.44 6.53
N LEU A 183 -10.24 11.64 5.35
CA LEU A 183 -9.52 10.56 4.65
C LEU A 183 -7.99 10.64 4.77
N GLU A 184 -7.46 11.41 5.72
CA GLU A 184 -6.02 11.57 5.93
C GLU A 184 -5.32 10.22 6.14
N ASN A 185 -5.99 9.30 6.82
CA ASN A 185 -5.43 7.97 7.13
C ASN A 185 -5.79 6.88 6.11
N SER A 186 -6.55 7.21 5.07
CA SER A 186 -7.05 6.25 4.10
C SER A 186 -6.02 5.91 3.02
N ASN A 187 -5.83 4.63 2.72
CA ASN A 187 -4.91 4.23 1.65
C ASN A 187 -5.54 4.40 0.27
N LEU A 188 -4.82 5.08 -0.62
CA LEU A 188 -5.14 5.15 -2.05
C LEU A 188 -4.99 3.78 -2.70
N MET A 189 -6.00 3.38 -3.47
CA MET A 189 -6.03 2.07 -4.14
C MET A 189 -6.48 2.25 -5.59
N TYR A 190 -6.18 1.26 -6.45
CA TYR A 190 -6.58 1.29 -7.86
C TYR A 190 -7.35 0.03 -8.25
N SER A 191 -8.51 0.20 -8.88
CA SER A 191 -9.25 -0.89 -9.51
C SER A 191 -8.94 -0.93 -11.00
N LYS A 192 -8.32 -2.02 -11.46
CA LYS A 192 -8.12 -2.26 -12.90
C LYS A 192 -9.44 -2.46 -13.63
N ARG A 193 -10.40 -3.10 -12.96
CA ARG A 193 -11.73 -3.39 -13.52
C ARG A 193 -12.48 -2.12 -13.89
N GLU A 194 -12.47 -1.11 -13.02
CA GLU A 194 -13.21 0.13 -13.25
C GLU A 194 -12.35 1.26 -13.82
N GLY A 195 -11.02 1.09 -13.89
CA GLY A 195 -10.12 2.15 -14.33
C GLY A 195 -10.18 3.36 -13.41
N ARG A 196 -10.22 3.13 -12.09
CA ARG A 196 -10.48 4.16 -11.08
C ARG A 196 -9.57 4.03 -9.87
N PHE A 197 -9.17 5.17 -9.32
CA PHE A 197 -8.58 5.26 -8.01
C PHE A 197 -9.66 5.36 -6.94
N TYR A 198 -9.42 4.79 -5.76
CA TYR A 198 -10.33 4.80 -4.62
C TYR A 198 -9.62 5.23 -3.35
N LEU A 199 -10.36 5.95 -2.50
CA LEU A 199 -10.03 6.17 -1.10
C LEU A 199 -11.19 5.68 -0.22
N PRO A 200 -10.94 4.84 0.79
CA PRO A 200 -11.95 4.41 1.74
C PRO A 200 -12.30 5.53 2.70
N GLY A 201 -13.58 5.65 3.03
CA GLY A 201 -14.06 6.50 4.13
C GLY A 201 -13.63 5.97 5.50
N PRO A 202 -13.70 6.80 6.56
CA PRO A 202 -13.53 6.33 7.93
C PRO A 202 -14.46 5.16 8.22
N GLY A 203 -13.95 4.16 8.92
CA GLY A 203 -14.70 2.92 9.20
C GLY A 203 -14.69 1.92 8.05
N GLY A 204 -14.29 2.34 6.85
CA GLY A 204 -14.30 1.52 5.64
C GLY A 204 -15.71 1.23 5.13
N ASN A 205 -16.72 2.08 5.43
CA ASN A 205 -18.12 1.87 5.00
C ASN A 205 -18.50 2.65 3.73
N SER A 206 -17.57 3.41 3.17
CA SER A 206 -17.77 4.15 1.93
C SER A 206 -16.47 4.19 1.14
N LEU A 207 -16.58 4.45 -0.17
CA LEU A 207 -15.45 4.71 -1.05
C LEU A 207 -15.67 6.02 -1.81
N TYR A 208 -14.59 6.73 -2.05
CA TYR A 208 -14.52 7.88 -2.94
C TYR A 208 -13.71 7.48 -4.16
N SER A 209 -14.21 7.70 -5.38
CA SER A 209 -13.54 7.28 -6.60
C SER A 209 -13.26 8.40 -7.58
N TRP A 210 -12.11 8.32 -8.25
CA TRP A 210 -11.68 9.21 -9.33
C TRP A 210 -11.36 8.42 -10.60
N ASP A 211 -11.70 8.98 -11.75
CA ASP A 211 -11.29 8.47 -13.06
C ASP A 211 -9.81 8.81 -13.31
N LEU A 212 -9.07 7.87 -13.91
CA LEU A 212 -7.68 8.00 -14.39
C LEU A 212 -7.39 9.31 -15.11
N HIS A 213 -8.34 9.76 -15.93
CA HIS A 213 -8.12 10.93 -16.76
C HIS A 213 -8.51 12.23 -16.08
N LEU A 214 -9.30 12.21 -14.99
CA LEU A 214 -9.80 13.41 -14.29
C LEU A 214 -10.47 14.46 -15.21
N LYS A 215 -10.77 14.08 -16.47
CA LYS A 215 -10.98 15.01 -17.60
C LYS A 215 -12.34 15.70 -17.62
N LYS A 216 -13.32 15.23 -16.83
CA LYS A 216 -14.72 15.68 -16.98
C LYS A 216 -15.47 15.97 -15.69
N ASN A 217 -15.04 15.43 -14.55
CA ASN A 217 -15.69 15.71 -13.27
C ASN A 217 -14.62 15.72 -12.18
N LYS A 218 -14.38 16.90 -11.60
CA LYS A 218 -13.40 17.09 -10.54
C LYS A 218 -13.91 16.59 -9.18
N THR A 219 -15.20 16.27 -9.07
CA THR A 219 -15.75 15.74 -7.83
C THR A 219 -15.57 14.23 -7.77
N PRO A 220 -15.09 13.68 -6.64
CA PRO A 220 -15.11 12.23 -6.45
C PRO A 220 -16.54 11.72 -6.49
N LYS A 221 -16.72 10.52 -7.06
CA LYS A 221 -17.97 9.79 -6.85
C LYS A 221 -17.93 9.12 -5.49
N PHE A 222 -18.96 9.35 -4.69
CA PHE A 222 -19.18 8.66 -3.42
C PHE A 222 -19.90 7.34 -3.68
N HIS A 223 -19.46 6.29 -2.97
CA HIS A 223 -20.05 4.97 -3.00
C HIS A 223 -20.27 4.52 -1.56
N GLU A 224 -21.51 4.25 -1.19
CA GLU A 224 -21.81 3.59 0.08
C GLU A 224 -21.58 2.07 -0.07
N LEU A 225 -20.89 1.47 0.89
CA LEU A 225 -20.61 0.04 0.87
C LEU A 225 -21.60 -0.69 1.76
N LEU A 226 -22.30 -1.66 1.16
CA LEU A 226 -23.15 -2.60 1.87
C LEU A 226 -22.40 -3.92 2.02
N PHE A 227 -22.03 -4.25 3.24
CA PHE A 227 -21.41 -5.52 3.58
C PHE A 227 -22.48 -6.58 3.76
N ARG A 228 -22.24 -7.74 3.12
CA ARG A 228 -22.99 -8.97 3.38
C ARG A 228 -22.04 -9.90 4.13
N ASP A 229 -22.60 -10.82 4.89
CA ASP A 229 -21.82 -11.87 5.57
C ASP A 229 -20.72 -11.26 6.49
N LEU A 230 -21.09 -10.27 7.31
CA LEU A 230 -20.20 -9.73 8.35
C LEU A 230 -19.79 -10.89 9.29
N PRO A 231 -18.53 -10.98 9.70
CA PRO A 231 -18.14 -11.97 10.69
C PRO A 231 -18.89 -11.73 11.99
N GLU A 232 -19.36 -12.83 12.57
CA GLU A 232 -19.87 -12.83 13.93
C GLU A 232 -18.67 -12.78 14.86
N LEU A 233 -18.40 -11.59 15.40
CA LEU A 233 -17.39 -11.35 16.42
C LEU A 233 -18.09 -11.07 17.75
N ASP A 234 -17.55 -11.60 18.83
CA ASP A 234 -18.02 -11.30 20.18
C ASP A 234 -17.55 -9.92 20.68
N ASP A 235 -18.08 -9.48 21.82
CA ASP A 235 -17.75 -8.17 22.39
C ASP A 235 -16.26 -8.01 22.71
N SER A 236 -15.57 -9.10 23.06
CA SER A 236 -14.15 -9.09 23.39
C SER A 236 -13.29 -8.96 22.13
N GLU A 237 -13.67 -9.62 21.04
CA GLU A 237 -13.04 -9.51 19.72
C GLU A 237 -13.26 -8.11 19.14
N TRP A 238 -14.48 -7.57 19.20
CA TRP A 238 -14.74 -6.19 18.78
C TRP A 238 -13.92 -5.18 19.57
N LYS A 239 -13.81 -5.39 20.88
CA LYS A 239 -12.99 -4.55 21.75
C LYS A 239 -11.52 -4.65 21.36
N LEU A 240 -11.00 -5.85 21.07
CA LEU A 240 -9.62 -6.05 20.63
C LEU A 240 -9.35 -5.30 19.31
N LEU A 241 -10.22 -5.47 18.30
CA LEU A 241 -10.08 -4.77 17.02
C LEU A 241 -10.13 -3.24 17.17
N GLY A 242 -10.89 -2.74 18.17
CA GLY A 242 -10.94 -1.32 18.51
C GLY A 242 -9.61 -0.74 19.01
N TRP A 243 -8.69 -1.59 19.47
CA TRP A 243 -7.35 -1.18 19.94
C TRP A 243 -6.28 -1.31 18.85
N CYS A 244 -6.61 -1.97 17.74
CA CYS A 244 -5.71 -2.15 16.61
C CYS A 244 -5.69 -0.93 15.67
N CYS A 245 -4.56 -0.74 15.00
CA CYS A 245 -4.54 0.01 13.74
C CYS A 245 -5.32 -0.74 12.67
N ARG A 246 -6.14 -0.01 11.92
CA ARG A 246 -6.84 -0.57 10.78
C ARG A 246 -6.34 0.04 9.48
N THR A 247 -6.11 -0.79 8.48
CA THR A 247 -5.89 -0.37 7.09
C THR A 247 -6.84 -1.11 6.17
N GLU A 248 -7.39 -0.40 5.19
CA GLU A 248 -8.29 -0.98 4.19
C GLU A 248 -7.57 -1.20 2.85
N HIS A 249 -7.85 -2.34 2.21
CA HIS A 249 -7.29 -2.74 0.93
C HIS A 249 -8.39 -3.20 -0.03
N LEU A 250 -8.38 -2.66 -1.25
CA LEU A 250 -9.34 -2.98 -2.30
C LEU A 250 -8.73 -4.00 -3.24
N VAL A 251 -9.43 -5.11 -3.44
CA VAL A 251 -8.92 -6.25 -4.20
C VAL A 251 -9.93 -6.57 -5.28
N ASP A 252 -9.51 -6.45 -6.54
CA ASP A 252 -10.29 -6.96 -7.66
C ASP A 252 -9.87 -8.40 -7.96
N SER A 253 -10.86 -9.29 -8.05
CA SER A 253 -10.66 -10.65 -8.54
C SER A 253 -10.64 -10.68 -10.06
N VAL A 254 -9.57 -11.22 -10.63
CA VAL A 254 -9.40 -11.35 -12.08
C VAL A 254 -10.28 -12.46 -12.66
N SER A 255 -10.59 -13.49 -11.88
CA SER A 255 -11.27 -14.71 -12.36
C SER A 255 -12.78 -14.55 -12.48
N ASN A 256 -13.41 -13.87 -11.53
CA ASN A 256 -14.87 -13.74 -11.44
C ASN A 256 -15.35 -12.27 -11.48
N GLY A 257 -14.42 -11.33 -11.53
CA GLY A 257 -14.71 -9.90 -11.55
C GLY A 257 -15.24 -9.34 -10.23
N GLU A 258 -15.28 -10.12 -9.15
CA GLU A 258 -15.69 -9.64 -7.83
C GLU A 258 -14.69 -8.66 -7.23
N ARG A 259 -15.13 -7.95 -6.20
CA ARG A 259 -14.30 -7.00 -5.44
C ARG A 259 -14.47 -7.22 -3.95
N PHE A 260 -13.36 -7.19 -3.26
CA PHE A 260 -13.29 -7.33 -1.81
C PHE A 260 -12.71 -6.06 -1.21
N LEU A 261 -13.29 -5.61 -0.10
CA LEU A 261 -12.64 -4.65 0.78
C LEU A 261 -12.14 -5.44 1.99
N VAL A 262 -10.83 -5.48 2.11
CA VAL A 262 -10.13 -6.19 3.17
C VAL A 262 -9.79 -5.20 4.26
N LYS A 263 -10.25 -5.46 5.49
CA LYS A 263 -9.91 -4.65 6.66
C LYS A 263 -8.85 -5.41 7.44
N TRP A 264 -7.64 -4.85 7.44
CA TRP A 264 -6.49 -5.41 8.13
C TRP A 264 -6.34 -4.72 9.49
N TYR A 265 -6.22 -5.51 10.55
CA TYR A 265 -6.03 -5.02 11.90
C TYR A 265 -4.64 -5.43 12.42
N ALA A 266 -3.86 -4.44 12.84
CA ALA A 266 -2.53 -4.64 13.41
C ALA A 266 -2.51 -4.05 14.83
N GLN A 267 -2.18 -4.88 15.82
CA GLN A 267 -2.04 -4.42 17.20
C GLN A 267 -0.86 -3.43 17.31
N ARG A 268 -1.10 -2.26 17.91
CA ARG A 268 -0.02 -1.34 18.31
C ARG A 268 0.51 -1.79 19.66
N PHE A 269 1.84 -1.84 19.80
CA PHE A 269 2.51 -1.84 21.09
C PHE A 269 2.65 -0.39 21.60
#